data_AF-A0A8J7WAP1-F1
#
_entry.id   AF-A0A8J7WAP1-F1
#
_cell.length_a   1.000
_cell.length_b   1.000
_cell.length_c   1.000
_cell.angle_alpha   90.00
_cell.angle_beta   90.00
_cell.angle_gamma   90.00
#
_symmetry.space_group_name_H-M   'P 1'
#
loop_
_entity.id
_entity.type
_entity.pdbx_description
1 polymer ?
#
loop_
_entity_poly.entity_id
_entity_poly.type
_entity_poly.pdbx_seq_one_letter_code
_entity_poly.pdbx_strand_id
1 'polypeptide(L)'
;MLVLHLTEDAAGISHFADLAVPLDADAFAPPAPAMPISATEEATGLLYLILPAGWGGAQHPSPRRQVAFCFSGRLRVEAGDGEVREFGAGAIWRMEDVAGAGHTTTVLGDDDVRLAIVQLPPQPGDPTGEEAK
;
A
#
# COMPACT_ATOMS: atom_id res chain seq x y z
N MET A 1 2.08 13.79 -6.30
CA MET A 1 1.76 13.42 -4.91
C MET A 1 2.73 12.34 -4.47
N LEU A 2 3.27 12.39 -3.25
CA LEU A 2 4.13 11.32 -2.73
C LEU A 2 3.28 10.27 -2.00
N VAL A 3 3.58 8.99 -2.23
CA VAL A 3 2.97 7.86 -1.53
C VAL A 3 4.07 6.96 -1.00
N LEU A 4 3.80 6.28 0.12
CA LEU A 4 4.70 5.27 0.66
C LEU A 4 4.67 4.06 -0.27
N HIS A 5 5.83 3.58 -0.71
CA HIS A 5 5.94 2.44 -1.59
C HIS A 5 6.79 1.36 -0.94
N LEU A 6 6.29 0.13 -0.96
CA LEU A 6 7.00 -1.04 -0.49
C LEU A 6 7.12 -2.03 -1.65
N THR A 7 8.35 -2.40 -1.99
CA THR A 7 8.71 -3.31 -3.10
C THR A 7 9.77 -4.29 -2.63
N GLU A 8 10.06 -5.31 -3.41
CA GLU A 8 11.18 -6.23 -3.21
C GLU A 8 12.29 -6.06 -4.26
N ASP A 9 13.53 -6.35 -3.85
CA ASP A 9 14.67 -6.43 -4.76
C ASP A 9 14.81 -7.82 -5.41
N ALA A 10 15.84 -8.00 -6.24
CA ALA A 10 16.11 -9.29 -6.90
C ALA A 10 16.52 -10.42 -5.94
N ALA A 11 16.90 -10.10 -4.70
CA ALA A 11 17.17 -11.07 -3.64
C ALA A 11 15.90 -11.41 -2.84
N GLY A 12 14.76 -10.78 -3.15
CA GLY A 12 13.50 -10.94 -2.43
C GLY A 12 13.45 -10.16 -1.11
N ILE A 13 14.32 -9.18 -0.90
CA ILE A 13 14.29 -8.33 0.30
C ILE A 13 13.36 -7.15 0.05
N SER A 14 12.38 -6.92 0.94
CA SER A 14 11.48 -5.77 0.82
C SER A 14 12.15 -4.47 1.29
N HIS A 15 11.87 -3.38 0.59
CA HIS A 15 12.43 -2.03 0.80
C HIS A 15 11.35 -0.96 0.67
N PHE A 16 11.49 0.10 1.46
CA PHE A 16 10.68 1.29 1.31
C PHE A 16 11.27 2.26 0.29
N ALA A 17 10.38 2.95 -0.41
CA ALA A 17 10.68 4.12 -1.22
C ALA A 17 9.56 5.15 -1.13
N ASP A 18 9.88 6.40 -1.48
CA ASP A 18 8.85 7.40 -1.75
C ASP A 18 8.53 7.38 -3.24
N LEU A 19 7.29 7.03 -3.59
CA LEU A 19 6.85 7.02 -4.97
C LEU A 19 6.12 8.34 -5.29
N ALA A 20 6.62 9.05 -6.30
CA ALA A 20 5.94 10.21 -6.84
C ALA A 20 4.88 9.79 -7.87
N VAL A 21 3.60 9.98 -7.51
CA VAL A 21 2.48 9.90 -8.44
C VAL A 21 2.38 11.23 -9.20
N PRO A 22 2.63 11.27 -10.52
CA PRO A 22 2.49 12.48 -11.32
C PRO A 22 1.05 12.98 -11.30
N LEU A 23 0.87 14.30 -11.21
CA LEU A 23 -0.43 14.95 -11.33
C LEU A 23 -0.32 16.06 -12.37
N ASP A 24 -1.19 16.01 -13.36
CA ASP A 24 -1.26 17.00 -14.43
C ASP A 24 -2.62 17.71 -14.36
N ALA A 25 -2.63 19.01 -14.64
CA ALA A 25 -3.87 19.77 -14.67
C ALA A 25 -4.70 19.34 -15.89
N ASP A 26 -5.86 18.73 -15.65
CA ASP A 26 -6.75 18.27 -16.72
C ASP A 26 -8.23 18.45 -16.34
N ALA A 27 -9.10 18.40 -17.34
CA ALA A 27 -10.53 18.54 -17.23
C ALA A 27 -11.18 17.25 -16.68
N PHE A 28 -11.02 17.01 -15.37
CA PHE A 28 -11.60 15.85 -14.69
C PHE A 28 -13.13 15.79 -14.79
N ALA A 29 -13.81 16.93 -14.60
CA ALA A 29 -15.27 17.01 -14.58
C ALA A 29 -15.80 18.36 -15.15
N PRO A 30 -15.89 18.52 -16.49
CA PRO A 30 -16.48 19.72 -17.09
C PRO A 30 -17.93 19.96 -16.60
N PRO A 31 -18.35 21.23 -16.37
CA PRO A 31 -17.67 22.48 -16.70
C PRO A 31 -16.76 23.02 -15.57
N ALA A 32 -16.42 22.22 -14.55
CA ALA A 32 -15.54 22.68 -13.49
C ALA A 32 -14.14 23.03 -14.03
N PRO A 33 -13.41 23.96 -13.39
CA PRO A 33 -12.02 24.23 -13.73
C PRO A 33 -11.17 22.96 -13.68
N ALA A 34 -10.16 22.89 -14.55
CA ALA A 34 -9.17 21.83 -14.53
C ALA A 34 -8.49 21.73 -13.15
N MET A 35 -8.15 20.51 -12.75
CA MET A 35 -7.48 20.24 -11.48
C MET A 35 -6.39 19.20 -11.66
N PRO A 36 -5.35 19.18 -10.80
CA PRO A 36 -4.31 18.17 -10.88
C PRO A 36 -4.89 16.77 -10.64
N ILE A 37 -4.79 15.90 -11.63
CA ILE A 37 -5.20 14.49 -11.55
C ILE A 37 -4.08 13.58 -12.04
N SER A 38 -4.04 12.35 -11.54
CA SER A 38 -3.16 11.31 -12.09
C SER A 38 -3.81 10.64 -13.30
N ALA A 39 -3.02 9.88 -14.05
CA ALA A 39 -3.59 8.83 -14.89
C ALA A 39 -4.38 7.82 -14.03
N THR A 40 -5.37 7.16 -14.64
CA THR A 40 -6.11 6.06 -14.00
C THR A 40 -5.26 4.79 -13.98
N GLU A 41 -5.31 4.06 -12.88
CA GLU A 41 -4.81 2.69 -12.79
C GLU A 41 -5.99 1.71 -12.80
N GLU A 42 -5.82 0.56 -13.44
CA GLU A 42 -6.82 -0.50 -13.38
C GLU A 42 -6.92 -1.06 -11.96
N ALA A 43 -8.14 -1.29 -11.50
CA ALA A 43 -8.44 -1.91 -10.22
C ALA A 43 -9.23 -3.20 -10.44
N THR A 44 -8.81 -4.28 -9.77
CA THR A 44 -9.46 -5.59 -9.83
C THR A 44 -10.37 -5.86 -8.63
N GLY A 45 -10.29 -5.03 -7.60
CA GLY A 45 -11.10 -5.15 -6.40
C GLY A 45 -10.96 -3.98 -5.44
N LEU A 46 -11.92 -3.87 -4.54
CA LEU A 46 -11.94 -2.92 -3.42
C LEU A 46 -12.37 -3.69 -2.18
N LEU A 47 -11.65 -3.48 -1.07
CA LEU A 47 -12.06 -3.98 0.24
C LEU A 47 -11.83 -2.92 1.31
N TYR A 48 -12.48 -3.12 2.45
CA TYR A 48 -12.27 -2.33 3.66
C TYR A 48 -11.66 -3.24 4.73
N LEU A 49 -10.61 -2.77 5.38
CA LEU A 49 -9.87 -3.52 6.39
C LEU A 49 -9.85 -2.74 7.70
N ILE A 50 -10.12 -3.43 8.80
CA ILE A 50 -9.88 -2.95 10.16
C ILE A 50 -8.78 -3.80 10.76
N LEU A 51 -7.72 -3.16 11.23
CA LEU A 51 -6.73 -3.79 12.09
C LEU A 51 -6.99 -3.31 13.53
N PRO A 52 -7.38 -4.22 14.45
CA PRO A 52 -7.71 -3.85 15.82
C PRO A 52 -6.53 -3.22 16.56
N ALA A 53 -6.81 -2.35 17.54
CA ALA A 53 -5.79 -1.89 18.48
C ALA A 53 -5.04 -3.08 19.12
N GLY A 54 -3.70 -2.97 19.18
CA GLY A 54 -2.82 -4.05 19.68
C GLY A 54 -2.60 -5.22 18.71
N TRP A 55 -3.16 -5.17 17.50
CA TRP A 55 -2.89 -6.19 16.48
C TRP A 55 -1.45 -6.09 15.95
N GLY A 56 -0.83 -7.25 15.73
CA GLY A 56 0.45 -7.39 15.03
C GLY A 56 0.48 -8.66 14.19
N GLY A 57 0.99 -8.54 12.96
CA GLY A 57 1.15 -9.65 12.01
C GLY A 57 2.55 -10.25 12.06
N ALA A 58 2.65 -11.55 11.76
CA ALA A 58 3.92 -12.17 11.42
C ALA A 58 4.47 -11.58 10.11
N GLN A 59 5.76 -11.79 9.83
CA GLN A 59 6.35 -11.33 8.57
C GLN A 59 5.74 -12.09 7.39
N HIS A 60 5.27 -11.36 6.38
CA HIS A 60 4.67 -11.94 5.17
C HIS A 60 4.77 -10.97 3.98
N PRO A 61 4.80 -11.47 2.73
CA PRO A 61 4.61 -10.62 1.55
C PRO A 61 3.21 -10.02 1.53
N SER A 62 3.05 -8.96 0.74
CA SER A 62 1.71 -8.48 0.40
C SER A 62 0.95 -9.54 -0.40
N PRO A 63 -0.33 -9.82 -0.11
CA PRO A 63 -1.07 -10.90 -0.77
C PRO A 63 -1.34 -10.67 -2.26
N ARG A 64 -1.13 -9.43 -2.72
CA ARG A 64 -1.22 -8.97 -4.11
C ARG A 64 -0.76 -7.53 -4.17
N ARG A 65 -0.49 -7.05 -5.38
CA ARG A 65 -0.29 -5.62 -5.64
C ARG A 65 -1.53 -4.84 -5.24
N GLN A 66 -1.38 -3.89 -4.34
CA GLN A 66 -2.51 -3.13 -3.79
C GLN A 66 -2.11 -1.77 -3.23
N VAL A 67 -3.08 -0.88 -3.08
CA VAL A 67 -2.91 0.44 -2.49
C VAL A 67 -3.85 0.58 -1.30
N ALA A 68 -3.28 0.78 -0.11
CA ALA A 68 -4.03 1.04 1.11
C ALA A 68 -4.11 2.55 1.40
N PHE A 69 -5.33 3.02 1.66
CA PHE A 69 -5.64 4.40 2.07
C PHE A 69 -5.99 4.38 3.55
N CYS A 70 -5.16 5.02 4.39
CA CYS A 70 -5.35 5.01 5.82
C CYS A 70 -6.26 6.16 6.28
N PHE A 71 -7.39 5.83 6.89
CA PHE A 71 -8.38 6.81 7.37
C PHE A 71 -8.27 7.13 8.86
N SER A 72 -7.79 6.18 9.67
CA SER A 72 -7.64 6.33 11.13
C SER A 72 -6.55 5.40 11.67
N GLY A 73 -6.13 5.66 12.91
CA GLY A 73 -5.11 4.87 13.60
C GLY A 73 -3.70 5.12 13.07
N ARG A 74 -2.73 4.38 13.62
CA ARG A 74 -1.33 4.39 13.17
C ARG A 74 -0.78 2.97 13.05
N LEU A 75 0.11 2.79 12.09
CA LEU A 75 0.83 1.56 11.80
C LEU A 75 2.32 1.79 11.98
N ARG A 76 3.01 0.74 12.43
CA ARG A 76 4.45 0.54 12.27
C ARG A 76 4.63 -0.62 11.29
N VAL A 77 5.37 -0.37 10.22
CA VAL A 77 5.70 -1.40 9.23
C VAL A 77 7.22 -1.51 9.15
N GLU A 78 7.73 -2.73 9.26
CA GLU A 78 9.15 -3.06 9.13
C GLU A 78 9.33 -3.87 7.85
N ALA A 79 10.14 -3.35 6.93
CA ALA A 79 10.47 -3.99 5.68
C ALA A 79 11.52 -5.11 5.87
N GLY A 80 11.77 -5.90 4.83
CA GLY A 80 12.68 -7.05 4.88
C GLY A 80 14.14 -6.68 5.15
N ASP A 81 14.54 -5.45 4.83
CA ASP A 81 15.87 -4.89 5.12
C ASP A 81 16.00 -4.31 6.55
N GLY A 82 14.92 -4.31 7.33
CA GLY A 82 14.86 -3.75 8.67
C GLY A 82 14.56 -2.24 8.71
N GLU A 83 14.34 -1.57 7.56
CA GLU A 83 13.82 -0.20 7.57
C GLU A 83 12.40 -0.20 8.17
N VAL A 84 12.15 0.72 9.09
CA VAL A 84 10.85 0.90 9.73
C VAL A 84 10.25 2.22 9.34
N ARG A 85 8.98 2.19 8.92
CA ARG A 85 8.15 3.40 8.75
C ARG A 85 6.92 3.33 9.63
N GLU A 86 6.63 4.46 10.29
CA GLU A 86 5.40 4.66 11.03
C GLU A 86 4.52 5.68 10.29
N PHE A 87 3.25 5.34 10.07
CA PHE A 87 2.31 6.19 9.33
C PHE A 87 0.88 5.97 9.81
N GLY A 88 -0.04 6.84 9.43
CA GLY A 88 -1.43 6.80 9.91
C GLY A 88 -2.39 7.52 8.99
N ALA A 89 -3.45 8.09 9.56
CA ALA A 89 -4.49 8.80 8.81
C ALA A 89 -3.91 9.78 7.77
N GLY A 90 -4.41 9.69 6.54
CA GLY A 90 -3.96 10.47 5.38
C GLY A 90 -2.83 9.84 4.58
N ALA A 91 -2.17 8.80 5.10
CA ALA A 91 -1.15 8.07 4.35
C ALA A 91 -1.77 7.20 3.24
N ILE A 92 -1.05 7.13 2.12
CA ILE A 92 -1.32 6.21 1.02
C ILE A 92 -0.12 5.28 0.92
N TRP A 93 -0.38 3.98 1.00
CA TRP A 93 0.64 2.94 0.99
C TRP A 93 0.45 2.00 -0.19
N ARG A 94 1.36 2.09 -1.15
CA ARG A 94 1.48 1.20 -2.30
C ARG A 94 2.29 -0.02 -1.90
N MET A 95 1.66 -1.17 -1.97
CA MET A 95 2.15 -2.46 -1.53
C MET A 95 2.38 -3.34 -2.76
N GLU A 96 3.63 -3.52 -3.13
CA GLU A 96 4.03 -4.32 -4.30
C GLU A 96 5.05 -5.40 -3.95
N ASP A 97 5.39 -5.58 -2.67
CA ASP A 97 6.27 -6.63 -2.15
C ASP A 97 5.56 -8.00 -2.08
N VAL A 98 5.29 -8.59 -3.24
CA VAL A 98 4.37 -9.74 -3.39
C VAL A 98 5.06 -11.10 -3.43
N ALA A 99 6.36 -11.17 -3.74
CA ALA A 99 7.11 -12.42 -3.89
C ALA A 99 8.23 -12.60 -2.84
N GLY A 100 8.66 -11.51 -2.19
CA GLY A 100 9.81 -11.48 -1.30
C GLY A 100 9.52 -11.92 0.16
N ALA A 101 10.50 -11.65 1.03
CA ALA A 101 10.41 -11.82 2.47
C ALA A 101 9.28 -10.99 3.11
N GLY A 102 8.86 -9.93 2.44
CA GLY A 102 7.72 -9.13 2.85
C GLY A 102 8.03 -8.20 4.02
N HIS A 103 7.01 -7.95 4.84
CA HIS A 103 7.06 -6.99 5.94
C HIS A 103 6.34 -7.50 7.18
N THR A 104 6.60 -6.89 8.32
CA THR A 104 5.73 -7.00 9.50
C THR A 104 4.89 -5.74 9.64
N THR A 105 3.68 -5.88 10.15
CA THR A 105 2.80 -4.74 10.44
C THR A 105 2.32 -4.82 11.88
N THR A 106 2.41 -3.72 12.62
CA THR A 106 1.87 -3.59 13.98
C THR A 106 1.01 -2.34 14.09
N VAL A 107 -0.15 -2.44 14.72
CA VAL A 107 -0.99 -1.29 15.07
C VAL A 107 -0.38 -0.58 16.28
N LEU A 108 -0.25 0.74 16.18
CA LEU A 108 0.27 1.59 17.25
C LEU A 108 -0.87 2.32 17.97
N GLY A 109 -0.80 2.36 19.30
CA GLY A 109 -1.77 3.05 20.15
C GLY A 109 -3.04 2.24 20.40
N ASP A 110 -4.07 2.93 20.88
CA ASP A 110 -5.31 2.33 21.38
C ASP A 110 -6.48 2.40 20.37
N ASP A 111 -6.25 3.02 19.21
CA ASP A 111 -7.25 3.17 18.16
C ASP A 111 -7.08 2.14 17.05
N ASP A 112 -8.19 1.62 16.53
CA ASP A 112 -8.19 0.77 15.35
C ASP A 112 -7.67 1.50 14.11
N VAL A 113 -6.90 0.79 13.29
CA VAL A 113 -6.51 1.26 11.96
C VAL A 113 -7.60 0.87 10.97
N ARG A 114 -8.09 1.85 10.20
CA ARG A 114 -9.12 1.66 9.18
C ARG A 114 -8.55 1.99 7.81
N LEU A 115 -8.62 1.03 6.91
CA LEU A 115 -8.10 1.13 5.55
C LEU A 115 -9.21 0.87 4.51
N ALA A 116 -9.17 1.59 3.40
CA ALA A 116 -9.68 1.06 2.14
C ALA A 116 -8.49 0.56 1.33
N ILE A 117 -8.63 -0.61 0.70
CA ILE A 117 -7.58 -1.22 -0.10
C ILE A 117 -8.10 -1.44 -1.51
N VAL A 118 -7.43 -0.82 -2.48
CA VAL A 118 -7.67 -1.03 -3.91
C VAL A 118 -6.67 -2.06 -4.41
N GLN A 119 -7.17 -3.09 -5.06
CA GLN A 119 -6.37 -4.19 -5.61
C GLN A 119 -6.00 -3.86 -7.05
N LEU A 120 -4.74 -4.05 -7.40
CA LEU A 120 -4.23 -3.83 -8.75
C LEU A 120 -4.14 -5.17 -9.49
N PRO A 121 -4.14 -5.17 -10.84
CA PRO A 121 -3.87 -6.37 -11.61
C PRO A 121 -2.44 -6.89 -11.33
N PRO A 122 -2.22 -8.21 -11.42
CA PRO A 122 -0.88 -8.77 -11.32
C PRO A 122 0.00 -8.30 -12.49
N GLN A 123 1.31 -8.24 -12.26
CA GLN A 123 2.34 -8.00 -13.28
C GLN A 123 3.09 -9.30 -13.63
N PRO A 124 3.79 -9.35 -14.78
CA PRO A 124 4.66 -10.47 -15.10
C PRO A 124 5.72 -10.68 -14.01
N GLY A 125 5.72 -11.86 -13.39
CA GLY A 125 6.62 -12.20 -12.29
C GLY A 125 5.93 -12.26 -10.93
N ASP A 126 4.73 -11.70 -10.79
CA ASP A 126 3.95 -11.82 -9.56
C ASP A 126 3.53 -13.29 -9.33
N PRO A 127 3.54 -13.77 -8.07
CA PRO A 127 3.05 -15.10 -7.74
C PRO A 127 1.55 -15.21 -8.04
N THR A 128 1.11 -16.40 -8.47
CA THR A 128 -0.28 -16.64 -8.88
C THR A 128 -0.95 -17.68 -7.99
N GLY A 129 -2.23 -17.47 -7.66
CA GLY A 129 -3.03 -18.46 -6.92
C GLY A 129 -2.64 -18.58 -5.45
N GLU A 130 -2.49 -19.81 -4.95
CA GLU A 130 -2.27 -20.12 -3.53
C GLU A 130 -0.86 -19.73 -3.03
N GLU A 131 0.07 -19.44 -3.94
CA GLU A 131 1.42 -18.93 -3.65
C GLU A 131 1.42 -17.49 -3.15
N ALA A 132 0.32 -16.74 -3.34
CA ALA A 132 0.17 -15.34 -2.95
C ALA A 132 -0.48 -15.16 -1.56
N LYS A 133 -0.59 -16.21 -0.74
CA LYS A 133 -1.37 -16.20 0.51
C LYS A 133 -0.54 -16.40 1.76
#